data_AF-A0A7S0W9J2-F1
#
_entry.id   AF-A0A7S0W9J2-F1
#
_cell.length_a   1.000
_cell.length_b   1.000
_cell.length_c   1.000
_cell.angle_alpha   90.00
_cell.angle_beta   90.00
_cell.angle_gamma   90.00
#
_symmetry.space_group_name_H-M   'P 1'
#
loop_
_entity.id
_entity.type
_entity.pdbx_description
1 polymer ?
#
loop_
_entity_poly.entity_id
_entity_poly.type
_entity_poly.pdbx_seq_one_letter_code
_entity_poly.pdbx_strand_id
1 'polypeptide(L)'
;ERQARALCGSAVTVLYNLGRLAEERMDHPAADRIYRGILAERPNYTDCFSRLGKIAELRGNAKHASAWYVEALKVNPKHADAWTSLARLHIAGHDLGSAQKRLEKVLKDNPSDGLSNILLGNIYFNSARWVPMDKDHPDRQAMSAKYTGYLSKALEFYKKVLQKETGNIYAANGIAMVLAQSGRLSQAKQIFAQLREAASSQLGHVWVNLAHIHLAQREF
;
A
#
# COMPACT_ATOMS: atom_id res chain seq x y z
N GLU A 1 -45.02 -9.00 12.36
CA GLU A 1 -44.21 -9.51 11.24
C GLU A 1 -43.59 -8.34 10.48
N ARG A 2 -42.26 -8.18 10.50
CA ARG A 2 -41.58 -7.14 9.70
C ARG A 2 -41.13 -7.78 8.39
N GLN A 3 -41.93 -7.64 7.34
CA GLN A 3 -41.43 -7.86 5.98
C GLN A 3 -40.25 -6.92 5.75
N ALA A 4 -39.04 -7.48 5.66
CA ALA A 4 -37.84 -6.77 5.26
C ALA A 4 -38.08 -6.21 3.86
N ARG A 5 -38.40 -4.92 3.80
CA ARG A 5 -38.63 -4.20 2.55
C ARG A 5 -37.25 -3.94 1.97
N ALA A 6 -36.80 -4.85 1.10
CA ALA A 6 -35.51 -4.74 0.43
C ALA A 6 -35.30 -3.32 -0.09
N LEU A 7 -34.25 -2.65 0.38
CA LEU A 7 -33.95 -1.28 -0.01
C LEU A 7 -33.84 -1.19 -1.54
N CYS A 8 -34.56 -0.25 -2.15
CA CYS A 8 -34.38 0.09 -3.56
C CYS A 8 -32.89 0.43 -3.81
N GLY A 9 -32.36 0.11 -4.99
CA GLY A 9 -30.93 0.30 -5.31
C GLY A 9 -30.43 1.73 -5.04
N SER A 10 -31.27 2.74 -5.30
CA SER A 10 -30.97 4.15 -5.00
C SER A 10 -30.82 4.42 -3.49
N ALA A 11 -31.62 3.77 -2.65
CA ALA A 11 -31.55 3.94 -1.20
C ALA A 11 -30.26 3.33 -0.63
N VAL A 12 -29.78 2.21 -1.18
CA VAL A 12 -28.49 1.60 -0.78
C VAL A 12 -27.33 2.52 -1.10
N THR A 13 -27.30 3.11 -2.30
CA THR A 13 -26.24 4.06 -2.69
C THR A 13 -26.23 5.29 -1.79
N VAL A 14 -27.40 5.85 -1.45
CA VAL A 14 -27.49 7.01 -0.53
C VAL A 14 -26.98 6.65 0.87
N LEU A 15 -27.38 5.49 1.40
CA LEU A 15 -26.91 5.02 2.71
C LEU A 15 -25.40 4.75 2.69
N TYR A 16 -24.86 4.17 1.62
CA TYR A 16 -23.43 3.94 1.49
C TYR A 16 -22.66 5.27 1.53
N ASN A 17 -23.12 6.28 0.78
CA ASN A 17 -22.51 7.60 0.78
C ASN A 17 -22.65 8.32 2.14
N LEU A 18 -23.74 8.09 2.87
CA LEU A 18 -23.87 8.57 4.24
C LEU A 18 -22.85 7.91 5.18
N GLY A 19 -22.58 6.62 5.00
CA GLY A 19 -21.51 5.90 5.70
C GLY A 19 -20.13 6.50 5.41
N ARG A 20 -19.86 6.84 4.14
CA ARG A 20 -18.62 7.52 3.73
C ARG A 20 -18.47 8.89 4.39
N LEU A 21 -19.54 9.69 4.43
CA LEU A 21 -19.56 10.98 5.11
C LEU A 21 -19.31 10.84 6.62
N ALA A 22 -19.84 9.79 7.25
CA ALA A 22 -19.57 9.50 8.66
C ALA A 22 -18.09 9.13 8.89
N GLU A 23 -17.47 8.36 7.98
CA GLU A 23 -16.02 8.10 8.04
C GLU A 23 -15.19 9.38 7.93
N GLU A 24 -15.55 10.29 7.02
CA GLU A 24 -14.85 11.59 6.84
C GLU A 24 -14.93 12.47 8.10
N ARG A 25 -16.03 12.36 8.85
CA ARG A 25 -16.21 13.03 10.15
C ARG A 25 -15.56 12.28 11.31
N MET A 26 -14.87 11.17 11.04
CA MET A 26 -14.31 10.25 12.04
C MET A 26 -15.36 9.62 12.98
N ASP A 27 -16.64 9.67 12.62
CA ASP A 27 -17.72 8.98 13.33
C ASP A 27 -17.79 7.51 12.90
N HIS A 28 -16.76 6.76 13.32
CA HIS A 28 -16.63 5.34 13.04
C HIS A 28 -17.81 4.50 13.59
N PRO A 29 -18.38 4.79 14.77
CA PRO A 29 -19.57 4.07 15.25
C PRO A 29 -20.79 4.25 14.33
N ALA A 30 -21.07 5.46 13.84
CA ALA A 30 -22.17 5.68 12.90
C ALA A 30 -21.92 4.96 11.57
N ALA A 31 -20.71 5.07 11.02
CA ALA A 31 -20.34 4.39 9.78
C ALA A 31 -20.49 2.86 9.89
N ASP A 32 -20.01 2.26 10.99
CA ASP A 32 -20.14 0.81 11.24
C ASP A 32 -21.61 0.36 11.26
N ARG A 33 -22.48 1.10 11.96
CA ARG A 33 -23.94 0.81 11.98
C ARG A 33 -24.56 0.89 10.58
N ILE A 34 -24.21 1.91 9.80
CA ILE A 34 -24.73 2.10 8.44
C ILE A 34 -24.32 0.93 7.54
N TYR A 35 -23.03 0.59 7.51
CA TYR A 35 -22.54 -0.50 6.66
C TYR A 35 -23.11 -1.86 7.05
N ARG A 36 -23.25 -2.15 8.36
CA ARG A 36 -23.93 -3.37 8.81
C ARG A 36 -25.41 -3.39 8.45
N GLY A 37 -26.08 -2.24 8.51
CA GLY A 37 -27.48 -2.11 8.06
C GLY A 37 -27.63 -2.40 6.57
N ILE A 38 -26.71 -1.90 5.73
CA ILE A 38 -26.66 -2.25 4.31
C ILE A 38 -26.46 -3.75 4.12
N LEU A 39 -25.52 -4.36 4.85
CA LEU A 39 -25.25 -5.80 4.76
C LEU A 39 -26.42 -6.68 5.23
N ALA A 40 -27.25 -6.22 6.17
CA ALA A 40 -28.45 -6.94 6.59
C ALA A 40 -29.47 -7.10 5.45
N GLU A 41 -29.57 -6.10 4.57
CA GLU A 41 -30.48 -6.10 3.41
C GLU A 41 -29.80 -6.61 2.12
N ARG A 42 -28.49 -6.40 2.02
CA ARG A 42 -27.63 -6.73 0.86
C ARG A 42 -26.37 -7.46 1.35
N PRO A 43 -26.46 -8.76 1.70
CA PRO A 43 -25.35 -9.51 2.28
C PRO A 43 -24.15 -9.66 1.33
N ASN A 44 -24.35 -9.46 0.03
CA ASN A 44 -23.30 -9.55 -0.99
C ASN A 44 -22.71 -8.19 -1.39
N TYR A 45 -22.96 -7.12 -0.62
CA TYR A 45 -22.42 -5.79 -0.92
C TYR A 45 -20.95 -5.69 -0.49
N THR A 46 -20.06 -6.18 -1.36
CA THR A 46 -18.60 -6.33 -1.10
C THR A 46 -17.97 -5.08 -0.47
N ASP A 47 -18.28 -3.90 -0.99
CA ASP A 47 -17.63 -2.66 -0.55
C ASP A 47 -17.90 -2.35 0.93
N CYS A 48 -19.05 -2.75 1.48
CA CYS A 48 -19.36 -2.55 2.90
C CYS A 48 -18.42 -3.35 3.81
N PHE A 49 -18.07 -4.58 3.42
CA PHE A 49 -17.07 -5.36 4.15
C PHE A 49 -15.70 -4.68 4.12
N SER A 50 -15.27 -4.16 2.97
CA SER A 50 -14.01 -3.42 2.84
C SER A 50 -14.00 -2.14 3.70
N ARG A 51 -15.12 -1.40 3.76
CA ARG A 51 -15.22 -0.22 4.65
C ARG A 51 -15.20 -0.60 6.13
N LEU A 52 -15.88 -1.66 6.54
CA LEU A 52 -15.81 -2.19 7.91
C LEU A 52 -14.39 -2.63 8.28
N GLY A 53 -13.67 -3.26 7.34
CA GLY A 53 -12.25 -3.56 7.48
C GLY A 53 -11.42 -2.31 7.73
N LYS A 54 -11.63 -1.26 6.92
CA LYS A 54 -10.92 0.02 7.07
C LYS A 54 -11.19 0.68 8.42
N ILE A 55 -12.44 0.68 8.88
CA ILE A 55 -12.81 1.19 10.20
C ILE A 55 -12.09 0.41 11.31
N ALA A 56 -12.00 -0.91 11.20
CA ALA A 56 -11.27 -1.74 12.17
C ALA A 56 -9.76 -1.45 12.16
N GLU A 57 -9.15 -1.17 11.00
CA GLU A 57 -7.75 -0.72 10.91
C GLU A 57 -7.54 0.60 11.65
N LEU A 58 -8.42 1.58 11.43
CA LEU A 58 -8.33 2.90 12.08
C LEU A 58 -8.46 2.81 13.61
N ARG A 59 -9.13 1.77 14.11
CA ARG A 59 -9.22 1.46 15.55
C ARG A 59 -8.05 0.62 16.08
N GLY A 60 -7.02 0.37 15.26
CA GLY A 60 -5.86 -0.43 15.62
C GLY A 60 -6.13 -1.94 15.71
N ASN A 61 -7.31 -2.42 15.30
CA ASN A 61 -7.67 -3.82 15.38
C ASN A 61 -7.40 -4.55 14.05
N ALA A 62 -6.12 -4.84 13.80
CA ALA A 62 -5.67 -5.52 12.59
C ALA A 62 -6.33 -6.90 12.38
N LYS A 63 -6.61 -7.63 13.47
CA LYS A 63 -7.26 -8.94 13.41
C LYS A 63 -8.70 -8.84 12.88
N HIS A 64 -9.49 -7.92 13.41
CA HIS A 64 -10.86 -7.68 12.93
C HIS A 64 -10.86 -7.09 11.51
N ALA A 65 -9.92 -6.20 11.19
CA ALA A 65 -9.77 -5.69 9.84
C ALA A 65 -9.54 -6.82 8.82
N SER A 66 -8.61 -7.72 9.12
CA SER A 66 -8.31 -8.87 8.29
C SER A 66 -9.54 -9.78 8.09
N ALA A 67 -10.30 -10.04 9.16
CA ALA A 67 -11.54 -10.82 9.07
C ALA A 67 -12.55 -10.18 8.09
N TRP A 68 -12.75 -8.86 8.16
CA TRP A 68 -13.65 -8.15 7.26
C TRP A 68 -13.20 -8.19 5.79
N TYR A 69 -11.90 -8.00 5.52
CA TYR A 69 -11.40 -8.13 4.16
C TYR A 69 -11.52 -9.55 3.62
N VAL A 70 -11.37 -10.57 4.47
CA VAL A 70 -11.62 -11.97 4.08
C VAL A 70 -13.10 -12.18 3.73
N GLU A 71 -14.05 -11.62 4.48
CA GLU A 71 -15.47 -11.67 4.10
C GLU A 71 -15.73 -10.97 2.75
N ALA A 72 -15.10 -9.81 2.51
CA ALA A 72 -15.19 -9.14 1.22
C ALA A 72 -14.73 -10.05 0.06
N LEU A 73 -13.63 -10.79 0.27
CA LEU A 73 -13.06 -11.70 -0.72
C LEU A 73 -13.83 -13.01 -0.89
N LYS A 74 -14.59 -13.46 0.12
CA LYS A 74 -15.53 -14.58 -0.04
C LYS A 74 -16.66 -14.22 -1.01
N VAL A 75 -17.15 -12.98 -0.94
CA VAL A 75 -18.20 -12.47 -1.82
C VAL A 75 -17.66 -12.13 -3.21
N ASN A 76 -16.53 -11.42 -3.27
CA ASN A 76 -15.87 -11.06 -4.52
C ASN A 76 -14.36 -11.39 -4.46
N PRO A 77 -13.95 -12.56 -4.96
CA PRO A 77 -12.55 -12.99 -4.95
C PRO A 77 -11.60 -12.12 -5.79
N LYS A 78 -12.12 -11.22 -6.62
CA LYS A 78 -11.35 -10.29 -7.46
C LYS A 78 -11.33 -8.86 -6.92
N HIS A 79 -11.81 -8.63 -5.69
CA HIS A 79 -11.83 -7.30 -5.12
C HIS A 79 -10.41 -6.82 -4.76
N ALA A 80 -9.83 -6.00 -5.64
CA ALA A 80 -8.46 -5.51 -5.53
C ALA A 80 -8.19 -4.78 -4.20
N ASP A 81 -9.09 -3.88 -3.78
CA ASP A 81 -8.91 -3.11 -2.54
C ASP A 81 -8.81 -4.00 -1.29
N ALA A 82 -9.60 -5.07 -1.22
CA ALA A 82 -9.55 -6.01 -0.09
C ALA A 82 -8.22 -6.80 -0.09
N TRP A 83 -7.77 -7.28 -1.26
CA TRP A 83 -6.47 -7.94 -1.38
C TRP A 83 -5.30 -7.03 -0.99
N THR A 84 -5.30 -5.80 -1.51
CA THR A 84 -4.26 -4.81 -1.23
C THR A 84 -4.29 -4.37 0.24
N SER A 85 -5.47 -4.28 0.85
CA SER A 85 -5.59 -3.95 2.28
C SER A 85 -5.08 -5.08 3.17
N LEU A 86 -5.39 -6.34 2.86
CA LEU A 86 -4.76 -7.49 3.52
C LEU A 86 -3.24 -7.48 3.35
N ALA A 87 -2.74 -7.18 2.15
CA ALA A 87 -1.29 -7.09 1.92
C ALA A 87 -0.64 -6.02 2.81
N ARG A 88 -1.24 -4.83 2.95
CA ARG A 88 -0.75 -3.80 3.89
C ARG A 88 -0.74 -4.28 5.34
N LEU A 89 -1.77 -4.99 5.78
CA LEU A 89 -1.80 -5.58 7.12
C LEU A 89 -0.67 -6.59 7.35
N HIS A 90 -0.37 -7.42 6.35
CA HIS A 90 0.76 -8.35 6.42
C HIS A 90 2.11 -7.62 6.40
N ILE A 91 2.27 -6.55 5.61
CA ILE A 91 3.47 -5.70 5.63
C ILE A 91 3.68 -5.10 7.03
N ALA A 92 2.61 -4.56 7.64
CA ALA A 92 2.67 -4.01 9.00
C ALA A 92 3.00 -5.08 10.06
N GLY A 93 2.59 -6.34 9.82
CA GLY A 93 2.97 -7.50 10.62
C GLY A 93 4.31 -8.15 10.26
N HIS A 94 5.13 -7.51 9.41
CA HIS A 94 6.40 -8.04 8.90
C HIS A 94 6.33 -9.36 8.11
N ASP A 95 5.13 -9.80 7.72
CA ASP A 95 4.90 -10.97 6.88
C ASP A 95 4.94 -10.59 5.39
N LEU A 96 6.14 -10.27 4.90
CA LEU A 96 6.35 -9.82 3.53
C LEU A 96 5.99 -10.91 2.49
N GLY A 97 6.12 -12.19 2.86
CA GLY A 97 5.81 -13.31 1.98
C GLY A 97 4.32 -13.42 1.67
N SER A 98 3.46 -13.34 2.69
CA SER A 98 2.00 -13.32 2.46
C SER A 98 1.56 -12.05 1.76
N ALA A 99 2.16 -10.90 2.10
CA ALA A 99 1.86 -9.64 1.42
C ALA A 99 2.16 -9.72 -0.08
N GLN A 100 3.35 -10.21 -0.45
CA GLN A 100 3.75 -10.37 -1.85
C GLN A 100 2.75 -11.23 -2.63
N LYS A 101 2.40 -12.42 -2.13
CA LYS A 101 1.44 -13.32 -2.80
C LYS A 101 0.09 -12.65 -3.06
N ARG A 102 -0.38 -11.82 -2.13
CA ARG A 102 -1.64 -11.08 -2.27
C ARG A 102 -1.57 -9.98 -3.32
N LEU A 103 -0.47 -9.25 -3.38
CA LEU A 103 -0.26 -8.21 -4.39
C LEU A 103 -0.08 -8.80 -5.78
N GLU A 104 0.64 -9.92 -5.90
CA GLU A 104 0.76 -10.67 -7.16
C GLU A 104 -0.60 -11.16 -7.66
N LYS A 105 -1.52 -11.51 -6.76
CA LYS A 105 -2.90 -11.85 -7.12
C LYS A 105 -3.64 -10.65 -7.74
N VAL A 106 -3.49 -9.45 -7.18
CA VAL A 106 -4.06 -8.21 -7.75
C VAL A 106 -3.46 -7.93 -9.11
N LEU A 107 -2.13 -8.01 -9.24
CA LEU A 107 -1.43 -7.75 -10.49
C LEU A 107 -1.69 -8.78 -11.58
N LYS A 108 -2.13 -10.00 -11.24
CA LYS A 108 -2.57 -10.97 -12.24
C LYS A 108 -3.82 -10.50 -12.97
N ASP A 109 -4.74 -9.85 -12.26
CA ASP A 109 -6.01 -9.36 -12.84
C ASP A 109 -5.87 -7.92 -13.38
N ASN A 110 -5.10 -7.07 -12.71
CA ASN A 110 -4.75 -5.73 -13.17
C ASN A 110 -3.22 -5.49 -13.05
N PRO A 111 -2.44 -5.83 -14.09
CA PRO A 111 -0.98 -5.67 -14.09
C PRO A 111 -0.49 -4.24 -13.85
N SER A 112 -1.39 -3.28 -14.02
CA SER A 112 -1.09 -1.86 -13.89
C SER A 112 -1.62 -1.19 -12.64
N ASP A 113 -2.09 -1.96 -11.67
CA ASP A 113 -2.51 -1.40 -10.39
C ASP A 113 -1.34 -0.67 -9.73
N GLY A 114 -1.42 0.68 -9.69
CA GLY A 114 -0.33 1.53 -9.26
C GLY A 114 0.07 1.26 -7.80
N LEU A 115 -0.92 1.12 -6.93
CA LEU A 115 -0.69 0.85 -5.50
C LEU A 115 0.00 -0.50 -5.27
N SER A 116 -0.44 -1.57 -5.95
CA SER A 116 0.18 -2.89 -5.81
C SER A 116 1.60 -2.92 -6.35
N ASN A 117 1.87 -2.24 -7.46
CA ASN A 117 3.23 -2.07 -7.97
C ASN A 117 4.11 -1.30 -6.97
N ILE A 118 3.63 -0.19 -6.40
CA ILE A 118 4.37 0.55 -5.35
C ILE A 118 4.68 -0.35 -4.14
N LEU A 119 3.68 -1.09 -3.64
CA LEU A 119 3.85 -1.94 -2.47
C LEU A 119 4.81 -3.12 -2.72
N LEU A 120 4.78 -3.74 -3.90
CA LEU A 120 5.77 -4.76 -4.27
C LEU A 120 7.18 -4.14 -4.40
N GLY A 121 7.29 -2.96 -5.00
CA GLY A 121 8.53 -2.21 -5.05
C GLY A 121 9.12 -2.00 -3.65
N ASN A 122 8.27 -1.59 -2.70
CA ASN A 122 8.64 -1.39 -1.30
C ASN A 122 9.07 -2.70 -0.63
N ILE A 123 8.37 -3.82 -0.88
CA ILE A 123 8.74 -5.15 -0.34
C ILE A 123 10.11 -5.59 -0.84
N TYR A 124 10.38 -5.46 -2.14
CA TYR A 124 11.67 -5.81 -2.71
C TYR A 124 12.79 -4.90 -2.21
N PHE A 125 12.54 -3.60 -2.11
CA PHE A 125 13.49 -2.66 -1.52
C PHE A 125 13.79 -2.99 -0.06
N ASN A 126 12.76 -3.31 0.74
CA ASN A 126 12.94 -3.72 2.13
C ASN A 126 13.76 -5.02 2.21
N SER A 127 13.45 -5.99 1.35
CA SER A 127 14.17 -7.27 1.27
C SER A 127 15.65 -7.08 0.91
N ALA A 128 16.00 -6.09 0.07
CA ALA A 128 17.38 -5.73 -0.21
C ALA A 128 18.13 -5.26 1.04
N ARG A 129 17.47 -4.46 1.91
CA ARG A 129 18.08 -3.93 3.13
C ARG A 129 18.46 -4.99 4.16
N TRP A 130 17.81 -6.16 4.11
CA TRP A 130 18.09 -7.29 5.01
C TRP A 130 19.09 -8.29 4.43
N VAL A 131 19.65 -8.04 3.24
CA VAL A 131 20.72 -8.89 2.71
C VAL A 131 22.03 -8.57 3.43
N PRO A 132 22.72 -9.53 4.06
CA PRO A 132 23.99 -9.29 4.73
C PRO A 132 25.07 -8.90 3.71
N MET A 133 25.78 -7.80 3.97
CA MET A 133 26.78 -7.18 3.07
C MET A 133 28.19 -7.14 3.66
N ASP A 134 28.46 -7.99 4.65
CA ASP A 134 29.74 -8.04 5.32
C ASP A 134 30.87 -8.42 4.36
N LYS A 135 32.03 -7.75 4.51
CA LYS A 135 33.18 -7.96 3.62
C LYS A 135 33.72 -9.39 3.67
N ASP A 136 33.57 -10.03 4.82
CA ASP A 136 34.08 -11.37 5.13
C ASP A 136 33.00 -12.46 5.03
N HIS A 137 31.82 -12.14 4.50
CA HIS A 137 30.75 -13.12 4.33
C HIS A 137 31.19 -14.24 3.35
N PRO A 138 31.06 -15.54 3.71
CA PRO A 138 31.53 -16.65 2.86
C PRO A 138 30.95 -16.59 1.44
N ASP A 139 29.66 -16.28 1.33
CA ASP A 139 28.93 -16.17 0.06
C ASP A 139 28.76 -14.73 -0.43
N ARG A 140 29.72 -13.84 -0.17
CA ARG A 140 29.60 -12.39 -0.48
C ARG A 140 29.16 -12.10 -1.92
N GLN A 141 29.66 -12.85 -2.90
CA GLN A 141 29.25 -12.68 -4.30
C GLN A 141 27.77 -12.99 -4.50
N ALA A 142 27.25 -14.06 -3.90
CA ALA A 142 25.85 -14.43 -3.98
C ALA A 142 24.96 -13.42 -3.24
N MET A 143 25.40 -12.93 -2.07
CA MET A 143 24.69 -11.87 -1.35
C MET A 143 24.64 -10.57 -2.16
N SER A 144 25.75 -10.15 -2.74
CA SER A 144 25.81 -9.00 -3.64
C SER A 144 24.83 -9.17 -4.81
N ALA A 145 24.79 -10.33 -5.46
CA ALA A 145 23.86 -10.61 -6.55
C ALA A 145 22.39 -10.56 -6.09
N LYS A 146 22.08 -11.14 -4.93
CA LYS A 146 20.74 -11.12 -4.33
C LYS A 146 20.27 -9.70 -4.04
N TYR A 147 21.14 -8.87 -3.45
CA TYR A 147 20.88 -7.46 -3.18
C TYR A 147 20.64 -6.64 -4.44
N THR A 148 21.52 -6.76 -5.43
CA THR A 148 21.33 -6.06 -6.72
C THR A 148 20.07 -6.54 -7.43
N GLY A 149 19.75 -7.83 -7.31
CA GLY A 149 18.52 -8.41 -7.85
C GLY A 149 17.27 -7.81 -7.21
N TYR A 150 17.25 -7.67 -5.89
CA TYR A 150 16.13 -7.03 -5.19
C TYR A 150 15.98 -5.55 -5.52
N LEU A 151 17.07 -4.78 -5.56
CA LEU A 151 17.02 -3.37 -5.98
C LEU A 151 16.52 -3.22 -7.43
N SER A 152 16.95 -4.11 -8.32
CA SER A 152 16.50 -4.11 -9.72
C SER A 152 15.00 -4.40 -9.83
N LYS A 153 14.50 -5.40 -9.09
CA LYS A 153 13.05 -5.69 -9.02
C LYS A 153 12.26 -4.50 -8.46
N ALA A 154 12.73 -3.90 -7.37
CA ALA A 154 12.08 -2.72 -6.80
C ALA A 154 11.95 -1.59 -7.83
N LEU A 155 13.04 -1.31 -8.55
CA LEU A 155 13.07 -0.31 -9.62
C LEU A 155 12.10 -0.63 -10.77
N GLU A 156 11.99 -1.90 -11.17
CA GLU A 156 11.06 -2.34 -12.20
C GLU A 156 9.61 -2.01 -11.81
N PHE A 157 9.21 -2.35 -10.59
CA PHE A 157 7.86 -2.07 -10.10
C PHE A 157 7.55 -0.58 -10.03
N TYR A 158 8.46 0.26 -9.52
CA TYR A 158 8.23 1.71 -9.51
C TYR A 158 8.18 2.31 -10.92
N LYS A 159 9.01 1.82 -11.85
CA LYS A 159 8.99 2.27 -13.25
C LYS A 159 7.66 1.98 -13.94
N LYS A 160 7.05 0.81 -13.68
CA LYS A 160 5.71 0.49 -14.21
C LYS A 160 4.66 1.53 -13.83
N VAL A 161 4.76 2.08 -12.61
CA VAL A 161 3.86 3.13 -12.13
C VAL A 161 4.13 4.44 -12.89
N LEU A 162 5.38 4.89 -12.94
CA LEU A 162 5.74 6.14 -13.62
C LEU A 162 5.53 6.13 -15.13
N GLN A 163 5.53 4.95 -15.77
CA GLN A 163 5.16 4.81 -17.18
C GLN A 163 3.70 5.21 -17.44
N LYS A 164 2.81 5.02 -16.46
CA LYS A 164 1.39 5.40 -16.57
C LYS A 164 1.08 6.72 -15.91
N GLU A 165 1.68 6.97 -14.76
CA GLU A 165 1.47 8.12 -13.90
C GLU A 165 2.81 8.82 -13.67
N THR A 166 3.23 9.63 -14.63
CA THR A 166 4.54 10.31 -14.60
C THR A 166 4.75 11.18 -13.36
N GLY A 167 3.67 11.68 -12.77
CA GLY A 167 3.66 12.48 -11.53
C GLY A 167 3.47 11.67 -10.24
N ASN A 168 3.53 10.34 -10.25
CA ASN A 168 3.31 9.55 -9.03
C ASN A 168 4.48 9.71 -8.05
N ILE A 169 4.25 10.53 -7.02
CA ILE A 169 5.26 10.92 -6.03
C ILE A 169 5.80 9.74 -5.21
N TYR A 170 4.99 8.71 -4.97
CA TYR A 170 5.39 7.54 -4.18
C TYR A 170 6.34 6.64 -4.96
N ALA A 171 6.06 6.41 -6.25
CA ALA A 171 6.94 5.67 -7.13
C ALA A 171 8.26 6.43 -7.35
N ALA A 172 8.21 7.73 -7.60
CA ALA A 172 9.41 8.56 -7.73
C ALA A 172 10.26 8.55 -6.45
N ASN A 173 9.65 8.63 -5.26
CA ASN A 173 10.35 8.48 -3.98
C ASN A 173 11.03 7.10 -3.87
N GLY A 174 10.35 6.02 -4.25
CA GLY A 174 10.91 4.67 -4.27
C GLY A 174 12.12 4.54 -5.19
N ILE A 175 12.08 5.15 -6.39
CA ILE A 175 13.22 5.20 -7.31
C ILE A 175 14.39 5.98 -6.71
N ALA A 176 14.14 7.15 -6.12
CA ALA A 176 15.18 7.96 -5.48
C ALA A 176 15.87 7.19 -4.33
N MET A 177 15.10 6.44 -3.54
CA MET A 177 15.64 5.56 -2.50
C MET A 177 16.52 4.44 -3.08
N VAL A 178 16.10 3.79 -4.18
CA VAL A 178 16.91 2.76 -4.87
C VAL A 178 18.21 3.37 -5.42
N LEU A 179 18.14 4.56 -6.01
CA LEU A 179 19.32 5.26 -6.54
C LEU A 179 20.30 5.62 -5.43
N ALA A 180 19.82 6.15 -4.31
CA ALA A 180 20.64 6.45 -3.14
C ALA A 180 21.34 5.19 -2.62
N GLN A 181 20.59 4.10 -2.46
CA GLN A 181 21.08 2.81 -1.99
C GLN A 181 22.08 2.14 -2.98
N SER A 182 22.03 2.53 -4.25
CA SER A 182 22.97 2.10 -5.30
C SER A 182 24.19 3.02 -5.43
N GLY A 183 24.36 4.01 -4.55
CA GLY A 183 25.47 4.97 -4.56
C GLY A 183 25.31 6.13 -5.56
N ARG A 184 24.18 6.22 -6.28
CA ARG A 184 23.91 7.29 -7.25
C ARG A 184 23.31 8.53 -6.56
N LEU A 185 24.06 9.06 -5.61
CA LEU A 185 23.58 10.10 -4.67
C LEU A 185 23.13 11.38 -5.36
N SER A 186 23.85 11.86 -6.39
CA SER A 186 23.48 13.08 -7.11
C SER A 186 22.13 12.98 -7.82
N GLN A 187 21.84 11.83 -8.46
CA GLN A 187 20.56 11.59 -9.12
C GLN A 187 19.43 11.47 -8.09
N ALA A 188 19.68 10.74 -6.99
CA ALA A 188 18.71 10.63 -5.91
C ALA A 188 18.36 12.00 -5.31
N LYS A 189 19.37 12.83 -5.04
CA LYS A 189 19.23 14.19 -4.51
C LYS A 189 18.33 15.06 -5.39
N GLN A 190 18.56 15.02 -6.72
CA GLN A 190 17.75 15.77 -7.67
C GLN A 190 16.27 15.39 -7.61
N ILE A 191 15.97 14.08 -7.60
CA ILE A 191 14.58 13.60 -7.53
C ILE A 191 13.95 13.98 -6.18
N PHE A 192 14.67 13.82 -5.06
CA PHE A 192 14.15 14.22 -3.77
C PHE A 192 13.90 15.73 -3.66
N ALA A 193 14.75 16.57 -4.26
CA ALA A 193 14.52 18.01 -4.32
C ALA A 193 13.24 18.37 -5.09
N GLN A 194 12.99 17.71 -6.23
CA GLN A 194 11.74 17.86 -6.99
C GLN A 194 10.53 17.39 -6.19
N LEU A 195 10.63 16.25 -5.49
CA LEU A 195 9.55 15.73 -4.65
C LEU A 195 9.23 16.65 -3.47
N ARG A 196 10.25 17.27 -2.88
CA ARG A 196 10.08 18.28 -1.83
C ARG A 196 9.24 19.45 -2.35
N GLU A 197 9.55 19.97 -3.53
CA GLU A 197 8.82 21.09 -4.12
C GLU A 197 7.38 20.73 -4.48
N ALA A 198 7.17 19.53 -5.03
CA ALA A 198 5.86 19.08 -5.50
C ALA A 198 4.93 18.54 -4.39
N ALA A 199 5.48 18.00 -3.29
CA ALA A 199 4.72 17.17 -2.35
C ALA A 199 5.22 17.23 -0.89
N SER A 200 5.84 18.35 -0.48
CA SER A 200 6.40 18.53 0.88
C SER A 200 5.48 18.14 2.03
N SER A 201 4.16 18.39 1.94
CA SER A 201 3.18 18.06 2.98
C SER A 201 2.75 16.59 2.99
N GLN A 202 2.91 15.87 1.87
CA GLN A 202 2.46 14.48 1.72
C GLN A 202 3.59 13.47 1.97
N LEU A 203 4.85 13.87 1.78
CA LEU A 203 6.03 13.03 1.93
C LEU A 203 7.04 13.62 2.92
N GLY A 204 6.68 13.67 4.21
CA GLY A 204 7.56 14.19 5.26
C GLY A 204 8.94 13.49 5.32
N HIS A 205 9.03 12.23 4.89
CA HIS A 205 10.28 11.46 4.86
C HIS A 205 11.28 11.92 3.78
N VAL A 206 10.86 12.71 2.79
CA VAL A 206 11.78 13.23 1.75
C VAL A 206 12.87 14.11 2.37
N TRP A 207 12.55 14.86 3.42
CA TRP A 207 13.53 15.66 4.16
C TRP A 207 14.59 14.82 4.85
N VAL A 208 14.17 13.72 5.48
CA VAL A 208 15.09 12.76 6.13
C VAL A 208 16.01 12.12 5.08
N ASN A 209 15.46 11.73 3.93
CA ASN A 209 16.25 11.16 2.85
C ASN A 209 17.26 12.16 2.27
N LEU A 210 16.88 13.42 2.08
CA LEU A 210 17.81 14.48 1.66
C LEU A 210 18.91 14.70 2.70
N ALA A 211 18.56 14.79 3.98
CA ALA A 211 19.53 14.95 5.06
C ALA A 211 20.56 13.81 5.09
N HIS A 212 20.11 12.56 4.91
CA HIS A 212 21.03 11.42 4.79
C HIS A 212 21.95 11.51 3.58
N ILE A 213 21.47 12.01 2.44
CA ILE A 213 22.31 12.20 1.25
C ILE A 213 23.35 13.30 1.48
N HIS A 214 22.95 14.44 2.05
CA HIS A 214 23.87 15.53 2.38
C HIS A 214 24.98 15.06 3.35
N LEU A 215 24.60 14.32 4.40
CA LEU A 215 25.55 13.70 5.33
C LEU A 215 26.51 12.75 4.60
N ALA A 216 26.00 11.89 3.71
CA ALA A 216 26.82 10.96 2.94
C ALA A 216 27.78 11.68 1.98
N GLN A 217 27.40 12.85 1.46
CA GLN A 217 28.22 13.70 0.59
C GLN A 217 29.18 14.62 1.36
N ARG A 218 29.05 14.71 2.70
CA ARG A 218 29.78 15.66 3.57
C ARG A 218 29.52 17.12 3.20
N GLU A 219 28.33 17.41 2.70
CA GLU A 219 27.85 18.77 2.40
C GLU A 219 26.99 19.23 3.59
N PHE A 220 27.41 20.29 4.29
CA PHE A 220 26.69 20.87 5.44
C PHE A 220 25.97 22.15 5.05
#